data_AF-A0A495RGI0-F1
#
_entry.id   AF-A0A495RGI0-F1
#
_cell.length_a   1.000
_cell.length_b   1.000
_cell.length_c   1.000
_cell.angle_alpha   90.00
_cell.angle_beta   90.00
_cell.angle_gamma   90.00
#
_symmetry.space_group_name_H-M   'P 1'
#
loop_
_entity.id
_entity.type
_entity.pdbx_description
1 polymer ?
#
loop_
_entity_poly.entity_id
_entity_poly.type
_entity_poly.pdbx_seq_one_letter_code
_entity_poly.pdbx_strand_id
1 'polypeptide(L)'
;MANILFLDNIDSFTYNLVDQLRYSGHHVTIYRNTLPAQLIIEKLSHMQDPILFLSPGPGAPSEAGCMPELLKQLKGQLPIIGICLGHQAIVESYGGTIVPAGDILHGKASLIEHDNQQMFHDLPNPLPVARYHSLKAENIPAELTINAYFNNIVMAVRHDQDRVCGFQFHPESILTIQGVKLLNQTIEWALSRAQSTTETTAPHQHPHTVQDKQERHIQPILDKLYQGKTLTKDESEVLFNQIIQGKLQPTTLATAIISMKVRGEKPEEIAGAATALLNNADDFAIPDYDFTDIVGTGGDGTNSINISTASAFVAAAMGYKVAKHGNRGVSSKSGSSDVLAALGIKLNMSADIARQALDDLGVCFLFAQQYHSGFRHAAPVRQQLKTRTIFNILGPLINPARPKRILLGVYHRDLLAPIAQTLCMLGYTHALVVHGAGMDEVAVHGTTYVAEVNNGSIEYYEVNPQDFGLGTYTLKDIEGGTPEQNRDMLIDILQGQGQAAHQAAIAVNVAMLMKLFDHNDLKANAKQAMDMMRTGKPYQLLSALAERG
;
A
#
# COMPACT_ATOMS: atom_id res chain seq x y z
N MET A 1 14.00 29.66 9.54
CA MET A 1 13.53 30.06 8.19
C MET A 1 14.70 30.72 7.47
N ALA A 2 15.00 30.32 6.23
CA ALA A 2 16.18 30.79 5.49
C ALA A 2 15.73 31.64 4.30
N ASN A 3 16.53 32.64 3.92
CA ASN A 3 16.35 33.41 2.69
C ASN A 3 17.29 32.83 1.63
N ILE A 4 16.73 32.15 0.63
CA ILE A 4 17.49 31.42 -0.37
C ILE A 4 17.33 32.11 -1.73
N LEU A 5 18.45 32.48 -2.33
CA LEU A 5 18.49 32.78 -3.76
C LEU A 5 18.92 31.51 -4.49
N PHE A 6 18.01 30.96 -5.29
CA PHE A 6 18.20 29.74 -6.05
C PHE A 6 18.61 30.08 -7.48
N LEU A 7 19.82 29.71 -7.88
CA LEU A 7 20.31 29.85 -9.23
C LEU A 7 19.93 28.62 -10.06
N ASP A 8 18.97 28.78 -10.96
CA ASP A 8 18.52 27.74 -11.88
C ASP A 8 19.47 27.66 -13.09
N ASN A 9 20.21 26.56 -13.16
CA ASN A 9 21.08 26.19 -14.27
C ASN A 9 20.34 25.41 -15.39
N ILE A 10 19.02 25.60 -15.50
CA ILE A 10 18.16 25.06 -16.57
C ILE A 10 18.08 23.52 -16.48
N ASP A 11 17.65 23.03 -15.33
CA ASP A 11 17.56 21.60 -15.05
C ASP A 11 16.14 21.15 -14.68
N SER A 12 15.81 19.91 -15.05
CA SER A 12 14.50 19.32 -14.76
C SER A 12 14.25 19.06 -13.26
N PHE A 13 15.30 18.93 -12.46
CA PHE A 13 15.23 18.70 -11.01
C PHE A 13 15.15 20.00 -10.19
N THR A 14 15.37 21.18 -10.80
CA THR A 14 15.25 22.48 -10.13
C THR A 14 13.92 22.62 -9.40
N TYR A 15 12.82 22.18 -10.02
CA TYR A 15 11.48 22.28 -9.43
C TYR A 15 11.37 21.49 -8.12
N ASN A 16 11.93 20.27 -8.07
CA ASN A 16 11.87 19.42 -6.88
C ASN A 16 12.66 20.03 -5.70
N LEU A 17 13.84 20.60 -5.97
CA LEU A 17 14.64 21.28 -4.95
C LEU A 17 13.90 22.51 -4.40
N VAL A 18 13.35 23.34 -5.29
CA VAL A 18 12.64 24.56 -4.89
C VAL A 18 11.39 24.22 -4.08
N ASP A 19 10.60 23.25 -4.52
CA ASP A 19 9.41 22.80 -3.80
C ASP A 19 9.77 22.23 -2.43
N GLN A 20 10.82 21.41 -2.35
CA GLN A 20 11.29 20.86 -1.07
C GLN A 20 11.73 21.97 -0.10
N LEU A 21 12.49 22.96 -0.57
CA LEU A 21 12.94 24.09 0.24
C LEU A 21 11.77 24.96 0.73
N ARG A 22 10.79 25.23 -0.15
CA ARG A 22 9.58 25.97 0.23
C ARG A 22 8.70 25.18 1.19
N TYR A 23 8.58 23.88 0.99
CA TYR A 23 7.83 22.98 1.87
C TYR A 23 8.44 22.92 3.28
N SER A 24 9.78 22.94 3.39
CA SER A 24 10.51 23.09 4.66
C SER A 24 10.39 24.51 5.28
N GLY A 25 9.59 25.40 4.66
CA GLY A 25 9.30 26.73 5.19
C GLY A 25 10.36 27.79 4.90
N HIS A 26 11.25 27.59 3.92
CA HIS A 26 12.24 28.60 3.51
C HIS A 26 11.68 29.55 2.44
N HIS A 27 12.15 30.80 2.43
CA HIS A 27 11.82 31.76 1.38
C HIS A 27 12.78 31.59 0.20
N VAL A 28 12.26 31.18 -0.96
CA VAL A 28 13.08 30.86 -2.14
C VAL A 28 12.76 31.80 -3.30
N THR A 29 13.75 32.61 -3.69
CA THR A 29 13.73 33.47 -4.87
C THR A 29 14.59 32.86 -5.97
N ILE A 30 14.07 32.72 -7.20
CA ILE A 30 14.72 31.97 -8.28
C ILE A 30 15.24 32.95 -9.34
N TYR A 31 16.48 32.78 -9.78
CA TYR A 31 17.08 33.47 -10.92
C TYR A 31 17.70 32.46 -11.88
N ARG A 32 17.60 32.71 -13.18
CA ARG A 32 18.29 31.87 -14.19
C ARG A 32 19.75 32.26 -14.30
N ASN A 33 20.61 31.28 -14.54
CA ASN A 33 22.04 31.49 -14.76
C ASN A 33 22.40 32.29 -16.04
N THR A 34 21.42 32.56 -16.92
CA THR A 34 21.58 33.40 -18.11
C THR A 34 21.56 34.90 -17.82
N LEU A 35 21.20 35.30 -16.60
CA LEU A 35 21.22 36.70 -16.19
C LEU A 35 22.63 37.15 -15.80
N PRO A 36 22.96 38.44 -15.95
CA PRO A 36 24.27 38.97 -15.55
C PRO A 36 24.54 38.74 -14.05
N ALA A 37 25.77 38.30 -13.70
CA ALA A 37 26.16 38.04 -12.31
C ALA A 37 25.90 39.25 -11.40
N GLN A 38 26.20 40.45 -11.88
CA GLN A 38 26.03 41.70 -11.13
C GLN A 38 24.59 41.92 -10.63
N LEU A 39 23.58 41.55 -11.43
CA LEU A 39 22.18 41.69 -11.05
C LEU A 39 21.82 40.76 -9.87
N ILE A 40 22.37 39.55 -9.88
CA ILE A 40 22.15 38.56 -8.83
C ILE A 40 22.89 38.97 -7.55
N ILE A 41 24.11 39.48 -7.67
CA ILE A 41 24.90 40.03 -6.56
C ILE A 41 24.17 41.21 -5.91
N GLU A 42 23.66 42.14 -6.71
CA GLU A 42 22.85 43.26 -6.23
C GLU A 42 21.63 42.75 -5.45
N LYS A 43 20.92 41.75 -5.99
CA LYS A 43 19.77 41.18 -5.29
C LYS A 43 20.14 40.52 -3.96
N LEU A 44 21.24 39.75 -3.91
CA LEU A 44 21.76 39.12 -2.70
C LEU A 44 22.12 40.16 -1.62
N SER A 45 22.71 41.29 -2.02
CA SER A 45 23.08 42.37 -1.09
C SER A 45 21.88 43.00 -0.35
N HIS A 46 20.68 42.85 -0.90
CA HIS A 46 19.43 43.34 -0.31
C HIS A 46 18.67 42.27 0.48
N MET A 47 19.16 41.03 0.53
CA MET A 47 18.56 39.95 1.30
C MET A 47 19.20 39.88 2.69
N GLN A 48 18.40 39.58 3.71
CA GLN A 48 18.90 39.36 5.07
C GLN A 48 19.44 37.93 5.18
N ASP A 49 20.71 37.78 5.58
CA ASP A 49 21.40 36.49 5.78
C ASP A 49 21.12 35.46 4.66
N PRO A 50 21.43 35.78 3.39
CA PRO A 50 21.05 34.93 2.26
C PRO A 50 21.93 33.69 2.13
N ILE A 51 21.35 32.61 1.59
CA ILE A 51 22.07 31.44 1.07
C ILE A 51 21.99 31.48 -0.46
N LEU A 52 23.14 31.34 -1.13
CA LEU A 52 23.18 31.08 -2.57
C LEU A 52 23.09 29.58 -2.82
N PHE A 53 22.04 29.14 -3.49
CA PHE A 53 21.81 27.73 -3.81
C PHE A 53 21.99 27.51 -5.31
N LEU A 54 22.97 26.69 -5.68
CA LEU A 54 23.35 26.39 -7.06
C LEU A 54 22.73 25.06 -7.49
N SER A 55 21.82 25.11 -8.45
CA SER A 55 21.09 23.93 -8.91
C SER A 55 21.98 22.96 -9.72
N PRO A 56 21.50 21.72 -9.95
CA PRO A 56 21.99 20.88 -11.03
C PRO A 56 21.82 21.55 -12.39
N GLY A 57 22.48 21.04 -13.42
CA GLY A 57 22.35 21.50 -14.79
C GLY A 57 23.17 20.68 -15.78
N PRO A 58 22.92 20.83 -17.08
CA PRO A 58 23.70 20.20 -18.12
C PRO A 58 25.06 20.89 -18.32
N GLY A 59 25.98 20.20 -19.00
CA GLY A 59 27.25 20.78 -19.44
C GLY A 59 28.35 20.81 -18.38
N ALA A 60 29.44 21.51 -18.69
CA ALA A 60 30.56 21.72 -17.76
C ALA A 60 30.33 22.96 -16.89
N PRO A 61 30.90 23.03 -15.68
CA PRO A 61 30.74 24.20 -14.81
C PRO A 61 31.18 25.52 -15.46
N SER A 62 32.23 25.50 -16.29
CA SER A 62 32.73 26.66 -17.04
C SER A 62 31.73 27.24 -18.04
N GLU A 63 30.72 26.46 -18.44
CA GLU A 63 29.68 26.85 -19.40
C GLU A 63 28.37 27.27 -18.71
N ALA A 64 28.32 27.20 -17.36
CA ALA A 64 27.10 27.41 -16.58
C ALA A 64 26.74 28.89 -16.35
N GLY A 65 26.70 29.66 -17.44
CA GLY A 65 26.28 31.07 -17.43
C GLY A 65 27.06 31.91 -16.42
N CYS A 66 26.36 32.64 -15.56
CA CYS A 66 26.97 33.49 -14.53
C CYS A 66 27.47 32.74 -13.29
N MET A 67 27.25 31.43 -13.16
CA MET A 67 27.61 30.67 -11.96
C MET A 67 29.11 30.73 -11.60
N PRO A 68 30.07 30.57 -12.55
CA PRO A 68 31.50 30.68 -12.22
C PRO A 68 31.91 32.06 -11.71
N GLU A 69 31.32 33.13 -12.28
CA GLU A 69 31.57 34.50 -11.86
C GLU A 69 31.02 34.76 -10.45
N LEU A 70 29.81 34.25 -10.15
CA LEU A 70 29.22 34.34 -8.81
C LEU A 70 30.09 33.64 -7.76
N LEU A 71 30.57 32.42 -8.04
CA LEU A 71 31.46 31.69 -7.14
C LEU A 71 32.77 32.45 -6.90
N LYS A 72 33.37 33.02 -7.95
CA LYS A 72 34.60 33.81 -7.82
C LYS A 72 34.42 35.03 -6.91
N GLN A 73 33.25 35.66 -6.94
CA GLN A 73 33.00 36.89 -6.19
C GLN A 73 32.41 36.65 -4.79
N LEU A 74 31.58 35.62 -4.59
CA LEU A 74 30.78 35.46 -3.37
C LEU A 74 31.30 34.39 -2.40
N LYS A 75 32.20 33.52 -2.85
CA LYS A 75 32.83 32.51 -2.00
C LYS A 75 33.54 33.18 -0.81
N GLY A 76 33.24 32.71 0.40
CA GLY A 76 33.72 33.31 1.66
C GLY A 76 32.96 34.55 2.14
N GLN A 77 31.97 35.04 1.38
CA GLN A 77 31.15 36.19 1.78
C GLN A 77 29.76 35.78 2.30
N LEU A 78 29.20 34.68 1.81
CA LEU A 78 27.90 34.14 2.23
C LEU A 78 27.86 32.62 2.02
N PRO A 79 26.96 31.89 2.70
CA PRO A 79 26.86 30.43 2.55
C PRO A 79 26.44 30.01 1.14
N ILE A 80 27.11 29.01 0.58
CA ILE A 80 26.85 28.49 -0.77
C ILE A 80 26.61 26.98 -0.71
N ILE A 81 25.50 26.53 -1.30
CA ILE A 81 25.16 25.11 -1.42
C ILE A 81 25.06 24.75 -2.90
N GLY A 82 25.76 23.71 -3.35
CA GLY A 82 25.73 23.26 -4.74
C GLY A 82 25.32 21.80 -4.93
N ILE A 83 24.44 21.53 -5.89
CA ILE A 83 23.99 20.17 -6.23
C ILE A 83 24.47 19.81 -7.63
N CYS A 84 25.04 18.61 -7.81
CA CYS A 84 25.52 18.07 -9.07
C CYS A 84 26.45 19.05 -9.82
N LEU A 85 25.96 19.78 -10.82
CA LEU A 85 26.71 20.84 -11.51
C LEU A 85 27.19 21.94 -10.54
N GLY A 86 26.35 22.33 -9.57
CA GLY A 86 26.74 23.29 -8.54
C GLY A 86 27.88 22.79 -7.65
N HIS A 87 27.89 21.49 -7.31
CA HIS A 87 29.00 20.86 -6.59
C HIS A 87 30.30 20.90 -7.41
N GLN A 88 30.21 20.57 -8.70
CA GLN A 88 31.36 20.58 -9.61
C GLN A 88 31.94 21.99 -9.74
N ALA A 89 31.09 23.01 -9.89
CA ALA A 89 31.51 24.41 -9.95
C ALA A 89 32.18 24.87 -8.65
N ILE A 90 31.66 24.45 -7.49
CA ILE A 90 32.30 24.71 -6.20
C ILE A 90 33.72 24.14 -6.20
N VAL A 91 33.90 22.87 -6.57
CA VAL A 91 35.23 22.25 -6.58
C VAL A 91 36.20 22.99 -7.51
N GLU A 92 35.79 23.35 -8.73
CA GLU A 92 36.64 24.14 -9.64
C GLU A 92 37.01 25.51 -9.06
N SER A 93 36.07 26.17 -8.38
CA SER A 93 36.31 27.48 -7.78
C SER A 93 37.34 27.49 -6.63
N TYR A 94 37.62 26.32 -6.04
CA TYR A 94 38.71 26.13 -5.08
C TYR A 94 39.99 25.58 -5.73
N GLY A 95 39.99 25.30 -7.04
CA GLY A 95 41.17 24.82 -7.79
C GLY A 95 41.21 23.32 -8.01
N GLY A 96 40.12 22.59 -7.74
CA GLY A 96 40.00 21.18 -8.14
C GLY A 96 39.70 21.02 -9.62
N THR A 97 39.70 19.78 -10.11
CA THR A 97 39.49 19.46 -11.53
C THR A 97 38.24 18.61 -11.74
N ILE A 98 37.50 18.83 -12.83
CA ILE A 98 36.33 18.04 -13.20
C ILE A 98 36.66 17.20 -14.44
N VAL A 99 36.43 15.89 -14.34
CA VAL A 99 36.75 14.90 -15.38
C VAL A 99 35.55 14.00 -15.66
N PRO A 100 35.48 13.30 -16.81
CA PRO A 100 34.44 12.30 -17.07
C PRO A 100 34.41 11.18 -16.02
N ALA A 101 33.21 10.78 -15.59
CA ALA A 101 33.00 9.79 -14.54
C ALA A 101 33.21 8.32 -14.99
N GLY A 102 33.39 8.08 -16.30
CA GLY A 102 33.58 6.76 -16.89
C GLY A 102 32.27 5.97 -17.01
N ASP A 103 31.74 5.51 -15.88
CA ASP A 103 30.49 4.73 -15.82
C ASP A 103 29.27 5.64 -15.65
N ILE A 104 28.44 5.72 -16.69
CA ILE A 104 27.16 6.46 -16.65
C ILE A 104 26.11 5.56 -15.99
N LEU A 105 25.72 5.90 -14.76
CA LEU A 105 24.65 5.25 -14.01
C LEU A 105 23.45 6.18 -13.95
N HIS A 106 22.37 5.83 -14.65
CA HIS A 106 21.07 6.51 -14.54
C HIS A 106 20.05 5.59 -13.86
N GLY A 107 19.38 6.09 -12.83
CA GLY A 107 18.22 5.41 -12.22
C GLY A 107 18.55 4.30 -11.21
N LYS A 108 19.73 4.32 -10.58
CA LYS A 108 20.09 3.44 -9.46
C LYS A 108 20.62 4.25 -8.27
N ALA A 109 20.29 3.83 -7.06
CA ALA A 109 20.90 4.38 -5.85
C ALA A 109 22.31 3.80 -5.66
N SER A 110 23.24 4.64 -5.21
CA SER A 110 24.58 4.23 -4.77
C SER A 110 24.73 4.47 -3.27
N LEU A 111 25.35 3.52 -2.57
CA LEU A 111 25.58 3.57 -1.12
C LEU A 111 26.88 4.33 -0.83
N ILE A 112 26.80 5.62 -0.56
CA ILE A 112 27.97 6.47 -0.27
C ILE A 112 28.38 6.33 1.19
N GLU A 113 29.67 6.36 1.48
CA GLU A 113 30.17 6.50 2.85
C GLU A 113 30.38 7.98 3.16
N HIS A 114 30.08 8.41 4.39
CA HIS A 114 30.24 9.80 4.82
C HIS A 114 30.90 9.90 6.20
N ASP A 115 31.26 11.12 6.62
CA ASP A 115 31.99 11.33 7.87
C ASP A 115 31.12 11.33 9.14
N ASN A 116 29.78 11.28 9.00
CA ASN A 116 28.80 11.38 10.08
C ASN A 116 28.84 12.72 10.83
N GLN A 117 29.41 13.77 10.22
CA GLN A 117 29.53 15.09 10.83
C GLN A 117 28.68 16.13 10.10
N GLN A 118 28.36 17.21 10.80
CA GLN A 118 27.67 18.38 10.22
C GLN A 118 26.40 17.94 9.48
N MET A 119 26.23 18.27 8.20
CA MET A 119 25.06 17.89 7.40
C MET A 119 24.76 16.37 7.34
N PHE A 120 25.74 15.51 7.65
CA PHE A 120 25.59 14.05 7.68
C PHE A 120 25.35 13.47 9.08
N HIS A 121 25.20 14.30 10.12
CA HIS A 121 24.90 13.77 11.46
C HIS A 121 23.57 13.01 11.45
N ASP A 122 23.52 11.91 12.21
CA ASP A 122 22.36 11.03 12.34
C ASP A 122 21.74 10.55 10.99
N LEU A 123 22.56 10.45 9.94
CA LEU A 123 22.20 9.81 8.67
C LEU A 123 22.77 8.39 8.59
N PRO A 124 22.09 7.45 7.89
CA PRO A 124 22.61 6.11 7.66
C PRO A 124 23.94 6.15 6.91
N ASN A 125 24.92 5.37 7.37
CA ASN A 125 26.22 5.26 6.74
C ASN A 125 26.53 3.77 6.48
N PRO A 126 26.50 3.30 5.22
CA PRO A 126 26.44 4.09 4.00
C PRO A 126 25.03 4.64 3.67
N LEU A 127 25.00 5.83 3.06
CA LEU A 127 23.79 6.55 2.66
C LEU A 127 23.42 6.23 1.20
N PRO A 128 22.24 5.67 0.91
CA PRO A 128 21.76 5.55 -0.47
C PRO A 128 21.45 6.92 -1.09
N VAL A 129 22.08 7.22 -2.22
CA VAL A 129 21.88 8.47 -2.98
C VAL A 129 21.68 8.25 -4.47
N ALA A 130 20.93 9.15 -5.10
CA ALA A 130 20.71 9.21 -6.53
C ALA A 130 21.91 9.81 -7.27
N ARG A 131 22.46 9.07 -8.25
CA ARG A 131 23.50 9.55 -9.15
C ARG A 131 22.93 9.76 -10.55
N TYR A 132 23.22 10.92 -11.14
CA TYR A 132 22.84 11.29 -12.51
C TYR A 132 23.97 12.05 -13.24
N HIS A 133 25.21 11.92 -12.78
CA HIS A 133 26.32 12.75 -13.23
C HIS A 133 27.24 12.02 -14.21
N SER A 134 27.54 12.66 -15.34
CA SER A 134 28.52 12.19 -16.33
C SER A 134 29.95 12.66 -16.03
N LEU A 135 30.09 13.64 -15.13
CA LEU A 135 31.34 14.20 -14.66
C LEU A 135 31.55 13.89 -13.18
N LYS A 136 32.81 13.92 -12.73
CA LYS A 136 33.21 13.76 -11.33
C LYS A 136 34.35 14.71 -11.00
N ALA A 137 34.49 15.02 -9.72
CA ALA A 137 35.61 15.80 -9.21
C ALA A 137 36.85 14.94 -8.92
N GLU A 138 38.03 15.46 -9.27
CA GLU A 138 39.36 14.93 -8.95
C GLU A 138 40.29 16.07 -8.50
N ASN A 139 41.41 15.71 -7.88
CA ASN A 139 42.41 16.67 -7.35
C ASN A 139 41.79 17.70 -6.39
N ILE A 140 41.00 17.23 -5.41
CA ILE A 140 40.33 18.11 -4.45
C ILE A 140 41.39 18.88 -3.63
N PRO A 141 41.34 20.23 -3.61
CA PRO A 141 42.24 21.05 -2.80
C PRO A 141 42.12 20.71 -1.31
N ALA A 142 43.22 20.80 -0.57
CA ALA A 142 43.27 20.46 0.86
C ALA A 142 42.36 21.33 1.75
N GLU A 143 41.96 22.51 1.25
CA GLU A 143 41.00 23.41 1.90
C GLU A 143 39.58 22.84 1.93
N LEU A 144 39.22 21.97 0.98
CA LEU A 144 37.92 21.30 0.94
C LEU A 144 37.99 19.97 1.70
N THR A 145 37.16 19.86 2.75
CA THR A 145 36.95 18.59 3.42
C THR A 145 36.06 17.71 2.55
N ILE A 146 36.59 16.57 2.10
CA ILE A 146 35.78 15.51 1.48
C ILE A 146 35.00 14.82 2.61
N ASN A 147 33.69 15.02 2.63
CA ASN A 147 32.81 14.50 3.68
C ASN A 147 31.88 13.38 3.20
N ALA A 148 31.93 12.99 1.92
CA ALA A 148 31.39 11.72 1.44
C ALA A 148 32.08 11.21 0.18
N TYR A 149 32.12 9.88 0.02
CA TYR A 149 32.68 9.21 -1.16
C TYR A 149 31.91 7.94 -1.54
N PHE A 150 32.06 7.51 -2.79
CA PHE A 150 31.60 6.22 -3.31
C PHE A 150 32.71 5.60 -4.12
N ASN A 151 33.29 4.49 -3.64
CA ASN A 151 34.54 3.96 -4.17
C ASN A 151 35.60 5.09 -4.21
N ASN A 152 36.10 5.42 -5.40
CA ASN A 152 37.09 6.50 -5.61
C ASN A 152 36.45 7.81 -6.10
N ILE A 153 35.13 7.96 -6.02
CA ILE A 153 34.41 9.16 -6.47
C ILE A 153 34.04 10.01 -5.25
N VAL A 154 34.42 11.29 -5.28
CA VAL A 154 34.02 12.27 -4.28
C VAL A 154 32.53 12.58 -4.46
N MET A 155 31.76 12.39 -3.38
CA MET A 155 30.30 12.53 -3.40
C MET A 155 29.82 13.77 -2.66
N ALA A 156 30.61 14.29 -1.72
CA ALA A 156 30.35 15.56 -1.07
C ALA A 156 31.66 16.26 -0.67
N VAL A 157 31.63 17.59 -0.67
CA VAL A 157 32.68 18.44 -0.10
C VAL A 157 32.07 19.52 0.78
N ARG A 158 32.82 19.98 1.78
CA ARG A 158 32.51 21.21 2.54
C ARG A 158 33.76 22.03 2.85
N HIS A 159 33.55 23.33 3.03
CA HIS A 159 34.50 24.29 3.58
C HIS A 159 33.84 24.97 4.77
N ASP A 160 34.30 24.63 5.98
CA ASP A 160 33.61 25.03 7.22
C ASP A 160 33.66 26.53 7.50
N GLN A 161 34.73 27.23 7.10
CA GLN A 161 34.86 28.69 7.31
C GLN A 161 33.97 29.48 6.35
N ASP A 162 34.16 29.30 5.04
CA ASP A 162 33.33 29.93 4.00
C ASP A 162 31.85 29.51 3.99
N ARG A 163 31.45 28.50 4.79
CA ARG A 163 30.10 27.90 4.79
C ARG A 163 29.67 27.43 3.40
N VAL A 164 30.60 26.82 2.67
CA VAL A 164 30.36 26.28 1.33
C VAL A 164 30.27 24.77 1.40
N CYS A 165 29.27 24.16 0.76
CA CYS A 165 29.23 22.71 0.58
C CYS A 165 28.61 22.33 -0.76
N GLY A 166 28.95 21.15 -1.25
CA GLY A 166 28.32 20.62 -2.44
C GLY A 166 28.13 19.12 -2.40
N PHE A 167 27.06 18.64 -3.03
CA PHE A 167 26.73 17.23 -3.20
C PHE A 167 26.78 16.86 -4.69
N GLN A 168 27.57 15.84 -5.06
CA GLN A 168 27.62 15.34 -6.43
C GLN A 168 26.33 14.59 -6.82
N PHE A 169 25.59 14.12 -5.83
CA PHE A 169 24.32 13.41 -5.96
C PHE A 169 23.12 14.34 -5.78
N HIS A 170 21.92 13.83 -6.04
CA HIS A 170 20.67 14.60 -6.01
C HIS A 170 19.86 14.30 -4.74
N PRO A 171 19.94 15.11 -3.67
CA PRO A 171 19.15 14.92 -2.46
C PRO A 171 17.64 15.07 -2.68
N GLU A 172 17.22 15.79 -3.72
CA GLU A 172 15.81 15.92 -4.12
C GLU A 172 15.24 14.70 -4.82
N SER A 173 16.10 13.78 -5.26
CA SER A 173 15.65 12.58 -5.96
C SER A 173 15.01 11.59 -4.99
N ILE A 174 13.94 10.92 -5.45
CA ILE A 174 13.29 9.83 -4.71
C ILE A 174 14.25 8.68 -4.35
N LEU A 175 15.37 8.54 -5.07
CA LEU A 175 16.38 7.51 -4.78
C LEU A 175 17.32 7.92 -3.63
N THR A 176 17.26 9.16 -3.14
CA THR A 176 18.00 9.65 -1.96
C THR A 176 17.04 9.76 -0.77
N ILE A 177 16.77 8.63 -0.11
CA ILE A 177 15.68 8.49 0.89
C ILE A 177 15.79 9.42 2.11
N GLN A 178 16.99 9.85 2.49
CA GLN A 178 17.22 10.83 3.57
C GLN A 178 17.54 12.23 3.03
N GLY A 179 17.30 12.49 1.76
CA GLY A 179 17.68 13.73 1.09
C GLY A 179 17.01 14.97 1.67
N VAL A 180 15.74 14.86 2.12
CA VAL A 180 15.04 15.94 2.84
C VAL A 180 15.74 16.28 4.16
N LYS A 181 16.07 15.26 4.96
CA LYS A 181 16.78 15.45 6.22
C LYS A 181 18.17 16.06 5.98
N LEU A 182 18.90 15.52 5.00
CA LEU A 182 20.20 16.06 4.58
C LEU A 182 20.10 17.53 4.16
N LEU A 183 19.12 17.90 3.33
CA LEU A 183 18.92 19.30 2.91
C LEU A 183 18.62 20.22 4.10
N ASN A 184 17.73 19.80 5.01
CA ASN A 184 17.40 20.59 6.20
C ASN A 184 18.64 20.77 7.10
N GLN A 185 19.38 19.69 7.39
CA GLN A 185 20.63 19.74 8.17
C GLN A 185 21.70 20.60 7.47
N THR A 186 21.74 20.59 6.14
CA THR A 186 22.66 21.43 5.36
C THR A 186 22.29 22.91 5.47
N ILE A 187 21.02 23.26 5.41
CA ILE A 187 20.56 24.65 5.58
C ILE A 187 20.78 25.12 7.02
N GLU A 188 20.50 24.29 8.02
CA GLU A 188 20.78 24.58 9.42
C GLU A 188 22.27 24.80 9.66
N TRP A 189 23.12 23.92 9.11
CA TRP A 189 24.57 24.13 9.09
C TRP A 189 24.88 25.47 8.42
N ALA A 190 24.50 25.71 7.17
CA ALA A 190 24.82 26.95 6.46
C ALA A 190 24.49 28.23 7.27
N LEU A 191 23.43 28.22 8.08
CA LEU A 191 23.00 29.33 8.93
C LEU A 191 23.66 29.40 10.33
N SER A 192 24.24 28.31 10.83
CA SER A 192 24.84 28.29 12.16
C SER A 192 26.07 29.20 12.21
N ARG A 193 25.99 30.33 12.93
CA ARG A 193 27.13 31.23 13.14
C ARG A 193 28.21 30.50 13.95
N ALA A 194 29.47 30.63 13.54
CA ALA A 194 30.62 30.06 14.25
C ALA A 194 30.66 30.57 15.70
N GLN A 195 30.20 29.76 16.65
CA GLN A 195 30.51 29.95 18.06
C GLN A 195 31.86 29.29 18.32
N SER A 196 32.79 30.10 18.80
CA SER A 196 34.09 29.68 19.30
C SER A 196 33.92 28.58 20.35
N THR A 197 34.59 27.47 20.11
CA THR A 197 34.77 26.36 21.05
C THR A 197 35.22 26.83 22.42
N THR A 198 34.44 26.53 23.46
CA THR A 198 34.93 26.22 24.81
C THR A 198 33.97 25.21 25.48
N GLU A 199 34.52 24.03 25.74
CA GLU A 199 34.42 23.26 27.00
C GLU A 199 33.12 22.56 27.47
N THR A 200 33.20 21.21 27.42
CA THR A 200 33.14 20.23 28.54
C THR A 200 31.82 19.88 29.25
N THR A 201 31.44 18.61 29.05
CA THR A 201 30.88 17.60 29.99
C THR A 201 29.46 17.68 30.59
N ALA A 202 28.68 16.67 30.19
CA ALA A 202 27.90 15.72 31.02
C ALA A 202 26.49 16.14 31.53
N PRO A 203 25.62 15.20 31.94
CA PRO A 203 24.35 14.94 31.25
C PRO A 203 23.13 15.34 32.09
N HIS A 204 22.18 16.04 31.48
CA HIS A 204 20.89 16.29 32.14
C HIS A 204 19.91 15.14 31.88
N GLN A 205 19.79 14.28 32.89
CA GLN A 205 18.61 13.46 33.12
C GLN A 205 17.41 14.37 33.37
N HIS A 206 16.33 14.20 32.59
CA HIS A 206 14.99 14.65 32.94
C HIS A 206 13.98 13.52 32.67
N PRO A 207 12.87 13.52 33.43
CA PRO A 207 12.31 12.32 34.01
C PRO A 207 11.46 11.52 33.02
N HIS A 208 11.61 10.20 33.11
CA HIS A 208 10.69 9.25 32.50
C HIS A 208 9.28 9.47 33.06
N THR A 209 8.40 10.05 32.23
CA THR A 209 6.98 9.72 32.29
C THR A 209 6.78 8.39 31.57
N VAL A 210 6.34 7.40 32.34
CA VAL A 210 5.92 6.10 31.85
C VAL A 210 4.62 6.29 31.08
N GLN A 211 4.69 6.33 29.74
CA GLN A 211 3.54 6.07 28.87
C GLN A 211 4.00 5.52 27.51
N ASP A 212 3.54 4.30 27.23
CA ASP A 212 3.57 3.49 26.01
C ASP A 212 4.89 3.04 25.35
N LYS A 213 5.31 1.85 25.77
CA LYS A 213 6.04 0.88 24.95
C LYS A 213 5.13 0.36 23.81
N GLN A 214 4.97 1.04 22.68
CA GLN A 214 4.60 0.36 21.40
C GLN A 214 4.63 1.16 20.08
N GLU A 215 5.32 2.30 19.93
CA GLU A 215 5.55 2.85 18.58
C GLU A 215 6.76 2.16 17.91
N ARG A 216 6.55 0.97 17.34
CA ARG A 216 7.51 0.37 16.39
C ARG A 216 7.67 1.38 15.22
N HIS A 217 8.86 1.96 15.07
CA HIS A 217 9.18 2.88 13.97
C HIS A 217 8.80 2.24 12.62
N ILE A 218 7.99 2.95 11.82
CA ILE A 218 7.47 2.45 10.53
C ILE A 218 8.53 2.47 9.41
N GLN A 219 9.57 3.29 9.55
CA GLN A 219 10.56 3.53 8.50
C GLN A 219 11.34 2.26 8.08
N PRO A 220 11.86 1.41 9.00
CA PRO A 220 12.53 0.16 8.63
C PRO A 220 11.64 -0.80 7.83
N ILE A 221 10.32 -0.79 8.09
CA ILE A 221 9.34 -1.61 7.37
C ILE A 221 9.21 -1.11 5.93
N LEU A 222 9.11 0.21 5.74
CA LEU A 222 9.06 0.83 4.42
C LEU A 222 10.35 0.58 3.62
N ASP A 223 11.51 0.72 4.26
CA ASP A 223 12.81 0.50 3.61
C ASP A 223 12.96 -0.95 3.10
N LYS A 224 12.44 -1.94 3.86
CA LYS A 224 12.37 -3.32 3.39
C LYS A 224 11.52 -3.44 2.13
N LEU A 225 10.33 -2.85 2.11
CA LEU A 225 9.45 -2.88 0.94
C LEU A 225 10.12 -2.24 -0.29
N TYR A 226 10.81 -1.12 -0.10
CA TYR A 226 11.48 -0.41 -1.20
C TYR A 226 12.67 -1.19 -1.78
N GLN A 227 13.28 -2.07 -0.99
CA GLN A 227 14.32 -3.00 -1.44
C GLN A 227 13.75 -4.28 -2.07
N GLY A 228 12.43 -4.40 -2.22
CA GLY A 228 11.79 -5.63 -2.70
C GLY A 228 11.92 -6.80 -1.71
N LYS A 229 12.08 -6.52 -0.41
CA LYS A 229 12.07 -7.55 0.63
C LYS A 229 10.64 -7.79 1.11
N THR A 230 10.43 -8.99 1.66
CA THR A 230 9.16 -9.41 2.27
C THR A 230 9.12 -8.94 3.72
N LEU A 231 7.92 -8.60 4.20
CA LEU A 231 7.68 -8.32 5.60
C LEU A 231 7.34 -9.61 6.35
N THR A 232 7.71 -9.65 7.63
CA THR A 232 7.14 -10.62 8.57
C THR A 232 5.67 -10.29 8.86
N LYS A 233 4.93 -11.24 9.44
CA LYS A 233 3.54 -11.03 9.87
C LYS A 233 3.40 -9.79 10.77
N ASP A 234 4.25 -9.71 11.80
CA ASP A 234 4.33 -8.59 12.73
C ASP A 234 4.60 -7.24 12.05
N GLU A 235 5.53 -7.20 11.11
CA GLU A 235 5.86 -5.98 10.38
C GLU A 235 4.71 -5.53 9.48
N SER A 236 4.04 -6.47 8.82
CA SER A 236 2.85 -6.17 8.03
C SER A 236 1.71 -5.68 8.93
N GLU A 237 1.50 -6.28 10.10
CA GLU A 237 0.49 -5.81 11.05
C GLU A 237 0.77 -4.36 11.50
N VAL A 238 2.02 -4.02 11.83
CA VAL A 238 2.42 -2.64 12.17
C VAL A 238 2.14 -1.69 11.02
N LEU A 239 2.51 -2.05 9.78
CA LEU A 239 2.26 -1.24 8.60
C LEU A 239 0.76 -0.98 8.41
N PHE A 240 -0.05 -2.05 8.39
CA PHE A 240 -1.47 -1.92 8.12
C PHE A 240 -2.24 -1.21 9.24
N ASN A 241 -1.80 -1.31 10.50
CA ASN A 241 -2.31 -0.49 11.60
C ASN A 241 -2.11 1.02 11.33
N GLN A 242 -0.92 1.41 10.88
CA GLN A 242 -0.65 2.81 10.53
C GLN A 242 -1.49 3.28 9.33
N ILE A 243 -1.71 2.40 8.34
CA ILE A 243 -2.54 2.70 7.16
C ILE A 243 -3.99 2.98 7.59
N ILE A 244 -4.62 2.06 8.31
CA ILE A 244 -6.03 2.15 8.67
C ILE A 244 -6.30 3.24 9.73
N GLN A 245 -5.28 3.63 10.51
CA GLN A 245 -5.36 4.77 11.44
C GLN A 245 -5.12 6.12 10.74
N GLY A 246 -4.83 6.12 9.43
CA GLY A 246 -4.59 7.35 8.67
C GLY A 246 -3.28 8.05 9.02
N LYS A 247 -2.29 7.33 9.56
CA LYS A 247 -0.99 7.88 9.98
C LYS A 247 0.03 7.96 8.84
N LEU A 248 -0.26 7.34 7.69
CA LEU A 248 0.60 7.36 6.51
C LEU A 248 0.12 8.37 5.48
N GLN A 249 1.08 9.12 4.92
CA GLN A 249 0.81 10.03 3.81
C GLN A 249 0.39 9.25 2.55
N PRO A 250 -0.47 9.81 1.68
CA PRO A 250 -0.96 9.12 0.48
C PRO A 250 0.14 8.57 -0.43
N THR A 251 1.24 9.31 -0.57
CA THR A 251 2.42 8.91 -1.35
C THR A 251 3.10 7.67 -0.75
N THR A 252 3.37 7.69 0.56
CA THR A 252 3.96 6.55 1.28
C THR A 252 3.07 5.32 1.21
N LEU A 253 1.75 5.51 1.37
CA LEU A 253 0.77 4.43 1.22
C LEU A 253 0.83 3.83 -0.19
N ALA A 254 0.80 4.67 -1.22
CA ALA A 254 0.86 4.22 -2.61
C ALA A 254 2.16 3.45 -2.88
N THR A 255 3.31 3.96 -2.45
CA THR A 255 4.61 3.31 -2.63
C THR A 255 4.65 1.97 -1.92
N ALA A 256 4.22 1.89 -0.66
CA ALA A 256 4.19 0.63 0.10
C ALA A 256 3.34 -0.43 -0.61
N ILE A 257 2.10 -0.09 -1.00
CA ILE A 257 1.19 -1.04 -1.67
C ILE A 257 1.72 -1.47 -3.04
N ILE A 258 2.29 -0.55 -3.83
CA ILE A 258 2.83 -0.87 -5.15
C ILE A 258 4.11 -1.71 -5.03
N SER A 259 4.98 -1.44 -4.06
CA SER A 259 6.16 -2.28 -3.79
C SER A 259 5.76 -3.72 -3.46
N MET A 260 4.72 -3.91 -2.65
CA MET A 260 4.19 -5.25 -2.36
C MET A 260 3.61 -5.91 -3.61
N LYS A 261 2.79 -5.19 -4.38
CA LYS A 261 2.17 -5.68 -5.62
C LYS A 261 3.19 -6.14 -6.65
N VAL A 262 4.22 -5.33 -6.91
CA VAL A 262 5.24 -5.62 -7.94
C VAL A 262 6.05 -6.87 -7.58
N ARG A 263 6.34 -7.05 -6.29
CA ARG A 263 7.03 -8.25 -5.78
C ARG A 263 6.11 -9.48 -5.74
N GLY A 264 4.82 -9.28 -5.50
CA GLY A 264 3.88 -10.30 -5.09
C GLY A 264 3.85 -10.44 -3.57
N GLU A 265 2.66 -10.27 -3.00
CA GLU A 265 2.38 -10.36 -1.58
C GLU A 265 2.63 -11.79 -1.04
N LYS A 266 3.24 -11.90 0.15
CA LYS A 266 3.45 -13.20 0.81
C LYS A 266 2.35 -13.50 1.84
N PRO A 267 2.08 -14.79 2.14
CA PRO A 267 1.03 -15.17 3.10
C PRO A 267 1.17 -14.50 4.46
N GLU A 268 2.40 -14.36 4.97
CA GLU A 268 2.66 -13.71 6.26
C GLU A 268 2.24 -12.25 6.24
N GLU A 269 2.45 -11.58 5.10
CA GLU A 269 2.09 -10.17 4.90
C GLU A 269 0.57 -10.00 4.83
N ILE A 270 -0.10 -10.88 4.09
CA ILE A 270 -1.57 -10.89 3.99
C ILE A 270 -2.19 -11.18 5.36
N ALA A 271 -1.64 -12.15 6.11
CA ALA A 271 -2.08 -12.48 7.46
C ALA A 271 -1.91 -11.31 8.43
N GLY A 272 -0.76 -10.62 8.40
CA GLY A 272 -0.49 -9.45 9.24
C GLY A 272 -1.42 -8.29 8.91
N ALA A 273 -1.65 -8.04 7.62
CA ALA A 273 -2.59 -7.03 7.15
C ALA A 273 -4.03 -7.34 7.60
N ALA A 274 -4.51 -8.57 7.40
CA ALA A 274 -5.84 -8.98 7.85
C ALA A 274 -5.99 -8.87 9.37
N THR A 275 -4.95 -9.24 10.14
CA THR A 275 -4.93 -9.10 11.60
C THR A 275 -5.07 -7.64 12.03
N ALA A 276 -4.31 -6.72 11.43
CA ALA A 276 -4.43 -5.28 11.70
C ALA A 276 -5.85 -4.76 11.41
N LEU A 277 -6.45 -5.16 10.29
CA LEU A 277 -7.79 -4.75 9.90
C LEU A 277 -8.87 -5.29 10.85
N LEU A 278 -8.75 -6.54 11.30
CA LEU A 278 -9.64 -7.15 12.29
C LEU A 278 -9.50 -6.54 13.69
N ASN A 279 -8.30 -6.11 14.07
CA ASN A 279 -8.02 -5.47 15.37
C ASN A 279 -8.55 -4.03 15.47
N ASN A 280 -8.86 -3.41 14.34
CA ASN A 280 -9.43 -2.06 14.28
C ASN A 280 -10.82 -2.07 13.63
N ALA A 281 -11.45 -3.23 13.52
CA ALA A 281 -12.84 -3.33 13.13
C ALA A 281 -13.74 -2.99 14.32
N ASP A 282 -14.93 -2.46 14.06
CA ASP A 282 -15.96 -2.35 15.09
C ASP A 282 -16.32 -3.75 15.61
N ASP A 283 -16.62 -3.83 16.91
CA ASP A 283 -16.86 -5.11 17.57
C ASP A 283 -18.13 -5.82 17.07
N PHE A 284 -18.03 -7.15 16.97
CA PHE A 284 -19.16 -8.05 16.75
C PHE A 284 -19.08 -9.19 17.77
N ALA A 285 -20.18 -9.48 18.46
CA ALA A 285 -20.20 -10.54 19.47
C ALA A 285 -20.07 -11.93 18.80
N ILE A 286 -18.90 -12.55 18.94
CA ILE A 286 -18.59 -13.85 18.33
C ILE A 286 -19.42 -14.96 19.02
N PRO A 287 -20.18 -15.78 18.29
CA PRO A 287 -20.90 -16.92 18.86
C PRO A 287 -19.96 -18.10 19.16
N ASP A 288 -20.33 -18.94 20.13
CA ASP A 288 -19.57 -20.14 20.52
C ASP A 288 -19.85 -21.36 19.62
N TYR A 289 -20.97 -21.35 18.89
CA TYR A 289 -21.34 -22.43 17.98
C TYR A 289 -20.61 -22.33 16.64
N ASP A 290 -20.57 -23.43 15.88
CA ASP A 290 -20.00 -23.44 14.53
C ASP A 290 -20.80 -22.60 13.54
N PHE A 291 -20.10 -21.78 12.76
CA PHE A 291 -20.65 -20.98 11.66
C PHE A 291 -19.58 -20.76 10.58
N THR A 292 -20.02 -20.28 9.43
CA THR A 292 -19.16 -20.08 8.26
C THR A 292 -19.39 -18.73 7.59
N ASP A 293 -18.52 -18.40 6.64
CA ASP A 293 -18.73 -17.37 5.62
C ASP A 293 -18.59 -17.99 4.22
N ILE A 294 -19.23 -17.36 3.25
CA ILE A 294 -19.12 -17.69 1.83
C ILE A 294 -18.97 -16.38 1.06
N VAL A 295 -17.79 -16.15 0.49
CA VAL A 295 -17.42 -14.84 -0.05
C VAL A 295 -16.35 -14.96 -1.12
N GLY A 296 -16.38 -14.06 -2.09
CA GLY A 296 -15.35 -13.95 -3.13
C GLY A 296 -14.54 -12.67 -2.99
N THR A 297 -13.33 -12.65 -3.56
CA THR A 297 -12.53 -11.43 -3.71
C THR A 297 -13.20 -10.36 -4.59
N GLY A 298 -14.17 -10.76 -5.42
CA GLY A 298 -14.74 -9.99 -6.50
C GLY A 298 -13.72 -9.69 -7.59
N GLY A 299 -14.15 -8.98 -8.64
CA GLY A 299 -13.22 -8.53 -9.68
C GLY A 299 -12.89 -9.56 -10.76
N ASP A 300 -13.58 -10.69 -10.81
CA ASP A 300 -13.40 -11.73 -11.84
C ASP A 300 -13.82 -11.27 -13.26
N GLY A 301 -14.67 -10.24 -13.35
CA GLY A 301 -15.13 -9.65 -14.61
C GLY A 301 -16.23 -10.44 -15.30
N THR A 302 -16.82 -11.45 -14.65
CA THR A 302 -17.79 -12.35 -15.27
C THR A 302 -19.22 -11.79 -15.28
N ASN A 303 -19.51 -10.80 -14.43
CA ASN A 303 -20.84 -10.19 -14.28
C ASN A 303 -21.94 -11.23 -14.03
N SER A 304 -21.64 -12.29 -13.29
CA SER A 304 -22.62 -13.32 -12.93
C SER A 304 -23.69 -12.80 -11.96
N ILE A 305 -24.72 -13.62 -11.73
CA ILE A 305 -25.66 -13.45 -10.62
C ILE A 305 -24.94 -13.47 -9.26
N ASN A 306 -25.60 -13.03 -8.18
CA ASN A 306 -25.00 -12.99 -6.84
C ASN A 306 -24.96 -14.39 -6.17
N ILE A 307 -24.13 -15.29 -6.70
CA ILE A 307 -24.02 -16.71 -6.33
C ILE A 307 -23.80 -16.87 -4.82
N SER A 308 -22.69 -16.34 -4.28
CA SER A 308 -22.39 -16.48 -2.85
C SER A 308 -23.46 -15.87 -1.92
N THR A 309 -24.29 -14.92 -2.39
CA THR A 309 -25.41 -14.38 -1.60
C THR A 309 -26.57 -15.36 -1.55
N ALA A 310 -26.98 -15.90 -2.69
CA ALA A 310 -28.04 -16.90 -2.73
C ALA A 310 -27.64 -18.16 -1.95
N SER A 311 -26.40 -18.62 -2.13
CA SER A 311 -25.85 -19.77 -1.41
C SER A 311 -25.86 -19.60 0.12
N ALA A 312 -25.65 -18.37 0.63
CA ALA A 312 -25.75 -18.10 2.07
C ALA A 312 -27.16 -18.37 2.63
N PHE A 313 -28.21 -17.91 1.95
CA PHE A 313 -29.60 -18.15 2.37
C PHE A 313 -30.03 -19.61 2.20
N VAL A 314 -29.56 -20.28 1.13
CA VAL A 314 -29.83 -21.71 0.93
C VAL A 314 -29.16 -22.54 2.03
N ALA A 315 -27.89 -22.29 2.33
CA ALA A 315 -27.19 -22.97 3.42
C ALA A 315 -27.84 -22.71 4.78
N ALA A 316 -28.28 -21.47 5.06
CA ALA A 316 -29.01 -21.15 6.28
C ALA A 316 -30.35 -21.89 6.40
N ALA A 317 -31.10 -22.02 5.30
CA ALA A 317 -32.32 -22.81 5.27
C ALA A 317 -32.09 -24.32 5.48
N MET A 318 -30.88 -24.80 5.22
CA MET A 318 -30.43 -26.17 5.51
C MET A 318 -29.92 -26.33 6.96
N GLY A 319 -29.87 -25.25 7.75
CA GLY A 319 -29.48 -25.26 9.16
C GLY A 319 -28.05 -24.84 9.44
N TYR A 320 -27.25 -24.51 8.42
CA TYR A 320 -25.89 -24.00 8.62
C TYR A 320 -25.91 -22.54 9.05
N LYS A 321 -25.09 -22.16 10.04
CA LYS A 321 -24.99 -20.76 10.48
C LYS A 321 -24.05 -20.00 9.54
N VAL A 322 -24.53 -18.91 8.92
CA VAL A 322 -23.77 -18.13 7.92
C VAL A 322 -23.70 -16.66 8.30
N ALA A 323 -22.52 -16.18 8.70
CA ALA A 323 -22.26 -14.78 8.96
C ALA A 323 -21.57 -14.17 7.74
N LYS A 324 -22.36 -13.76 6.73
CA LYS A 324 -21.80 -13.33 5.44
C LYS A 324 -21.19 -11.94 5.54
N HIS A 325 -19.91 -11.80 5.22
CA HIS A 325 -19.27 -10.49 5.08
C HIS A 325 -19.34 -10.01 3.63
N GLY A 326 -19.65 -8.72 3.41
CA GLY A 326 -19.76 -8.19 2.05
C GLY A 326 -19.62 -6.68 1.94
N ASN A 327 -19.30 -6.22 0.73
CA ASN A 327 -19.14 -4.81 0.39
C ASN A 327 -19.94 -4.46 -0.87
N ARG A 328 -20.01 -3.17 -1.22
CA ARG A 328 -20.55 -2.69 -2.50
C ARG A 328 -19.71 -3.20 -3.67
N GLY A 329 -20.37 -3.41 -4.81
CA GLY A 329 -19.71 -3.87 -6.03
C GLY A 329 -18.62 -2.89 -6.47
N VAL A 330 -17.41 -3.41 -6.76
CA VAL A 330 -16.29 -2.60 -7.27
C VAL A 330 -16.13 -2.75 -8.79
N SER A 331 -16.57 -3.88 -9.36
CA SER A 331 -16.39 -4.22 -10.78
C SER A 331 -17.61 -4.85 -11.47
N SER A 332 -18.54 -5.46 -10.71
CA SER A 332 -19.78 -6.03 -11.26
C SER A 332 -20.84 -4.95 -11.43
N LYS A 333 -21.78 -5.17 -12.35
CA LYS A 333 -22.96 -4.30 -12.54
C LYS A 333 -23.86 -4.23 -11.29
N SER A 334 -23.79 -5.24 -10.42
CA SER A 334 -24.55 -5.32 -9.17
C SER A 334 -23.76 -6.08 -8.10
N GLY A 335 -23.45 -5.41 -6.98
CA GLY A 335 -22.82 -6.04 -5.82
C GLY A 335 -23.85 -6.67 -4.88
N SER A 336 -23.40 -7.60 -4.04
CA SER A 336 -24.28 -8.29 -3.09
C SER A 336 -25.02 -7.33 -2.15
N SER A 337 -24.36 -6.27 -1.67
CA SER A 337 -25.03 -5.27 -0.84
C SER A 337 -26.07 -4.46 -1.60
N ASP A 338 -25.88 -4.22 -2.91
CA ASP A 338 -26.80 -3.45 -3.73
C ASP A 338 -28.12 -4.23 -3.93
N VAL A 339 -28.01 -5.53 -4.17
CA VAL A 339 -29.17 -6.43 -4.26
C VAL A 339 -29.89 -6.56 -2.92
N LEU A 340 -29.16 -6.76 -1.82
CA LEU A 340 -29.78 -6.87 -0.49
C LEU A 340 -30.49 -5.57 -0.10
N ALA A 341 -29.90 -4.40 -0.41
CA ALA A 341 -30.57 -3.12 -0.21
C ALA A 341 -31.83 -2.98 -1.08
N ALA A 342 -31.80 -3.45 -2.33
CA ALA A 342 -32.98 -3.47 -3.21
C ALA A 342 -34.09 -4.43 -2.73
N LEU A 343 -33.76 -5.38 -1.85
CA LEU A 343 -34.68 -6.29 -1.15
C LEU A 343 -35.19 -5.72 0.18
N GLY A 344 -34.79 -4.50 0.54
CA GLY A 344 -35.23 -3.83 1.76
C GLY A 344 -34.41 -4.15 3.00
N ILE A 345 -33.32 -4.92 2.90
CA ILE A 345 -32.42 -5.17 4.02
C ILE A 345 -31.61 -3.90 4.30
N LYS A 346 -31.69 -3.34 5.52
CA LYS A 346 -30.81 -2.22 5.86
C LYS A 346 -29.39 -2.71 6.07
N LEU A 347 -28.51 -2.20 5.22
CA LEU A 347 -27.08 -2.52 5.29
C LEU A 347 -26.38 -1.97 6.54
N ASN A 348 -27.01 -1.03 7.26
CA ASN A 348 -26.49 -0.42 8.48
C ASN A 348 -27.13 -0.99 9.76
N MET A 349 -27.57 -2.25 9.73
CA MET A 349 -28.02 -2.96 10.93
C MET A 349 -26.93 -2.94 12.01
N SER A 350 -27.31 -2.65 13.26
CA SER A 350 -26.38 -2.72 14.39
C SER A 350 -25.81 -4.14 14.57
N ALA A 351 -24.63 -4.26 15.18
CA ALA A 351 -23.99 -5.54 15.47
C ALA A 351 -24.91 -6.47 16.30
N ASP A 352 -25.67 -5.93 17.25
CA ASP A 352 -26.62 -6.68 18.07
C ASP A 352 -27.76 -7.29 17.24
N ILE A 353 -28.35 -6.49 16.32
CA ILE A 353 -29.42 -6.98 15.43
C ILE A 353 -28.86 -8.05 14.48
N ALA A 354 -27.68 -7.82 13.91
CA ALA A 354 -27.04 -8.79 13.03
C ALA A 354 -26.70 -10.08 13.78
N ARG A 355 -26.22 -9.99 15.03
CA ARG A 355 -25.96 -11.14 15.88
C ARG A 355 -27.23 -11.92 16.21
N GLN A 356 -28.29 -11.22 16.61
CA GLN A 356 -29.59 -11.85 16.88
C GLN A 356 -30.18 -12.52 15.63
N ALA A 357 -29.97 -11.93 14.44
CA ALA A 357 -30.36 -12.56 13.17
C ALA A 357 -29.59 -13.85 12.90
N LEU A 358 -28.29 -13.90 13.19
CA LEU A 358 -27.50 -15.13 13.08
C LEU A 358 -27.98 -16.21 14.06
N ASP A 359 -28.29 -15.83 15.30
CA ASP A 359 -28.79 -16.74 16.34
C ASP A 359 -30.16 -17.33 15.91
N ASP A 360 -31.11 -16.48 15.51
CA ASP A 360 -32.51 -16.87 15.26
C ASP A 360 -32.75 -17.43 13.86
N LEU A 361 -32.24 -16.76 12.82
CA LEU A 361 -32.49 -17.07 11.42
C LEU A 361 -31.41 -17.95 10.80
N GLY A 362 -30.25 -18.07 11.48
CA GLY A 362 -29.10 -18.78 10.95
C GLY A 362 -28.30 -18.00 9.91
N VAL A 363 -28.69 -16.77 9.59
CA VAL A 363 -27.98 -15.92 8.63
C VAL A 363 -27.98 -14.47 9.06
N CYS A 364 -26.84 -13.80 8.87
CA CYS A 364 -26.73 -12.36 8.95
C CYS A 364 -25.83 -11.81 7.84
N PHE A 365 -25.95 -10.52 7.56
CA PHE A 365 -25.08 -9.82 6.62
C PHE A 365 -24.30 -8.73 7.36
N LEU A 366 -22.97 -8.79 7.26
CA LEU A 366 -22.05 -7.84 7.88
C LEU A 366 -21.50 -6.93 6.78
N PHE A 367 -21.95 -5.68 6.75
CA PHE A 367 -21.58 -4.73 5.70
C PHE A 367 -20.22 -4.09 6.00
N ALA A 368 -19.22 -4.35 5.14
CA ALA A 368 -17.82 -3.99 5.38
C ALA A 368 -17.59 -2.51 5.72
N GLN A 369 -18.35 -1.58 5.13
CA GLN A 369 -18.17 -0.14 5.38
C GLN A 369 -18.61 0.28 6.79
N GLN A 370 -19.48 -0.50 7.43
CA GLN A 370 -19.89 -0.28 8.80
C GLN A 370 -18.77 -0.69 9.76
N TYR A 371 -18.18 -1.87 9.55
CA TYR A 371 -17.22 -2.44 10.49
C TYR A 371 -15.78 -1.96 10.27
N HIS A 372 -15.41 -1.54 9.05
CA HIS A 372 -14.02 -1.22 8.71
C HIS A 372 -13.84 0.24 8.29
N SER A 373 -14.24 1.16 9.16
CA SER A 373 -14.17 2.62 8.91
C SER A 373 -12.78 3.12 8.49
N GLY A 374 -11.71 2.48 8.98
CA GLY A 374 -10.32 2.78 8.64
C GLY A 374 -9.97 2.64 7.15
N PHE A 375 -10.75 1.88 6.36
CA PHE A 375 -10.54 1.79 4.91
C PHE A 375 -10.68 3.13 4.18
N ARG A 376 -11.38 4.10 4.77
CA ARG A 376 -11.51 5.46 4.18
C ARG A 376 -10.17 6.13 3.94
N HIS A 377 -9.14 5.81 4.73
CA HIS A 377 -7.81 6.37 4.60
C HIS A 377 -7.06 5.82 3.38
N ALA A 378 -7.35 4.58 2.99
CA ALA A 378 -6.76 3.95 1.81
C ALA A 378 -7.58 4.17 0.52
N ALA A 379 -8.87 4.51 0.65
CA ALA A 379 -9.77 4.61 -0.49
C ALA A 379 -9.32 5.61 -1.59
N PRO A 380 -8.88 6.86 -1.27
CA PRO A 380 -8.43 7.80 -2.31
C PRO A 380 -7.24 7.28 -3.12
N VAL A 381 -6.25 6.69 -2.45
CA VAL A 381 -5.06 6.12 -3.10
C VAL A 381 -5.46 4.96 -4.00
N ARG A 382 -6.33 4.06 -3.53
CA ARG A 382 -6.82 2.94 -4.35
C ARG A 382 -7.56 3.41 -5.61
N GLN A 383 -8.40 4.44 -5.48
CA GLN A 383 -9.13 5.03 -6.61
C GLN A 383 -8.19 5.69 -7.64
N GLN A 384 -7.09 6.28 -7.19
CA GLN A 384 -6.08 6.89 -8.07
C GLN A 384 -5.23 5.84 -8.77
N LEU A 385 -4.79 4.79 -8.07
CA LEU A 385 -3.94 3.73 -8.61
C LEU A 385 -4.63 2.89 -9.70
N LYS A 386 -5.95 2.70 -9.60
CA LYS A 386 -6.77 1.93 -10.57
C LYS A 386 -6.21 0.55 -10.94
N THR A 387 -5.51 -0.08 -10.01
CA THR A 387 -4.95 -1.43 -10.19
C THR A 387 -5.23 -2.28 -8.97
N ARG A 388 -5.28 -3.62 -9.15
CA ARG A 388 -5.47 -4.56 -8.05
C ARG A 388 -4.26 -4.54 -7.12
N THR A 389 -4.49 -4.61 -5.83
CA THR A 389 -3.45 -4.61 -4.78
C THR A 389 -3.83 -5.60 -3.69
N ILE A 390 -3.00 -5.77 -2.66
CA ILE A 390 -3.36 -6.51 -1.45
C ILE A 390 -4.77 -6.18 -0.89
N PHE A 391 -5.24 -4.94 -0.99
CA PHE A 391 -6.60 -4.58 -0.55
C PHE A 391 -7.72 -5.30 -1.29
N ASN A 392 -7.48 -5.85 -2.48
CA ASN A 392 -8.46 -6.63 -3.23
C ASN A 392 -8.63 -8.06 -2.67
N ILE A 393 -7.65 -8.57 -1.92
CA ILE A 393 -7.70 -9.91 -1.33
C ILE A 393 -7.99 -9.88 0.18
N LEU A 394 -7.93 -8.71 0.82
CA LEU A 394 -8.19 -8.57 2.26
C LEU A 394 -9.68 -8.67 2.64
N GLY A 395 -10.60 -8.27 1.76
CA GLY A 395 -12.04 -8.22 2.07
C GLY A 395 -12.62 -9.53 2.62
N PRO A 396 -12.36 -10.67 1.98
CA PRO A 396 -12.75 -12.00 2.49
C PRO A 396 -12.10 -12.42 3.82
N LEU A 397 -10.96 -11.84 4.19
CA LEU A 397 -10.14 -12.27 5.33
C LEU A 397 -10.44 -11.50 6.63
N ILE A 398 -11.29 -10.48 6.55
CA ILE A 398 -11.52 -9.51 7.63
C ILE A 398 -12.95 -9.53 8.17
N ASN A 399 -13.68 -10.63 8.00
CA ASN A 399 -15.01 -10.77 8.56
C ASN A 399 -14.98 -10.50 10.10
N PRO A 400 -15.70 -9.48 10.61
CA PRO A 400 -15.62 -9.08 12.01
C PRO A 400 -16.17 -10.14 12.97
N ALA A 401 -17.01 -11.07 12.50
CA ALA A 401 -17.45 -12.21 13.28
C ALA A 401 -16.37 -13.30 13.45
N ARG A 402 -15.27 -13.25 12.67
CA ARG A 402 -14.11 -14.16 12.76
C ARG A 402 -14.50 -15.65 12.68
N PRO A 403 -15.21 -16.08 11.61
CA PRO A 403 -15.58 -17.49 11.43
C PRO A 403 -14.35 -18.38 11.42
N LYS A 404 -14.52 -19.63 11.85
CA LYS A 404 -13.46 -20.67 11.77
C LYS A 404 -13.55 -21.52 10.51
N ARG A 405 -14.67 -21.40 9.79
CA ARG A 405 -14.96 -22.09 8.53
C ARG A 405 -15.25 -21.07 7.42
N ILE A 406 -14.77 -21.31 6.20
CA ILE A 406 -15.01 -20.38 5.08
C ILE A 406 -14.92 -21.06 3.71
N LEU A 407 -15.83 -20.69 2.81
CA LEU A 407 -15.69 -20.90 1.37
C LEU A 407 -15.30 -19.57 0.72
N LEU A 408 -14.05 -19.47 0.25
CA LEU A 408 -13.45 -18.25 -0.25
C LEU A 408 -13.11 -18.38 -1.74
N GLY A 409 -13.76 -17.58 -2.58
CA GLY A 409 -13.45 -17.50 -4.00
C GLY A 409 -12.35 -16.48 -4.33
N VAL A 410 -11.44 -16.82 -5.24
CA VAL A 410 -10.38 -15.91 -5.71
C VAL A 410 -10.45 -15.66 -7.22
N TYR A 411 -10.24 -14.41 -7.65
CA TYR A 411 -10.32 -14.02 -9.06
C TYR A 411 -9.18 -14.55 -9.95
N HIS A 412 -8.13 -15.12 -9.36
CA HIS A 412 -6.97 -15.65 -10.09
C HIS A 412 -6.45 -16.93 -9.46
N ARG A 413 -6.14 -17.93 -10.28
CA ARG A 413 -5.63 -19.24 -9.83
C ARG A 413 -4.40 -19.13 -8.91
N ASP A 414 -3.47 -18.24 -9.22
CA ASP A 414 -2.23 -18.05 -8.43
C ASP A 414 -2.46 -17.58 -6.99
N LEU A 415 -3.68 -17.14 -6.65
CA LEU A 415 -4.05 -16.76 -5.28
C LEU A 415 -4.47 -17.94 -4.40
N LEU A 416 -4.73 -19.12 -4.97
CA LEU A 416 -5.16 -20.31 -4.21
C LEU A 416 -4.19 -20.64 -3.07
N ALA A 417 -2.91 -20.85 -3.38
CA ALA A 417 -1.92 -21.24 -2.39
C ALA A 417 -1.63 -20.12 -1.37
N PRO A 418 -1.38 -18.84 -1.77
CA PRO A 418 -1.15 -17.76 -0.81
C PRO A 418 -2.32 -17.54 0.16
N ILE A 419 -3.56 -17.61 -0.31
CA ILE A 419 -4.74 -17.41 0.54
C ILE A 419 -4.97 -18.61 1.45
N ALA A 420 -4.82 -19.84 0.97
CA ALA A 420 -4.93 -21.03 1.82
C ALA A 420 -3.89 -21.02 2.96
N GLN A 421 -2.63 -20.68 2.65
CA GLN A 421 -1.57 -20.52 3.64
C GLN A 421 -1.88 -19.40 4.64
N THR A 422 -2.46 -18.28 4.16
CA THR A 422 -2.91 -17.18 5.03
C THR A 422 -4.00 -17.63 5.99
N LEU A 423 -4.99 -18.40 5.52
CA LEU A 423 -6.08 -18.92 6.36
C LEU A 423 -5.56 -19.86 7.46
N CYS A 424 -4.55 -20.69 7.18
CA CYS A 424 -3.85 -21.46 8.21
C CYS A 424 -3.24 -20.53 9.28
N MET A 425 -2.54 -19.47 8.87
CA MET A 425 -1.89 -18.52 9.80
C MET A 425 -2.88 -17.68 10.61
N LEU A 426 -4.11 -17.50 10.11
CA LEU A 426 -5.22 -16.83 10.79
C LEU A 426 -6.02 -17.79 11.69
N GLY A 427 -5.69 -19.09 11.68
CA GLY A 427 -6.31 -20.09 12.55
C GLY A 427 -7.72 -20.49 12.14
N TYR A 428 -8.00 -20.56 10.83
CA TYR A 428 -9.18 -21.24 10.32
C TYR A 428 -9.02 -22.75 10.48
N THR A 429 -10.08 -23.43 10.96
CA THR A 429 -10.06 -24.88 11.18
C THR A 429 -10.38 -25.64 9.91
N HIS A 430 -11.27 -25.11 9.06
CA HIS A 430 -11.62 -25.70 7.77
C HIS A 430 -11.92 -24.62 6.75
N ALA A 431 -11.18 -24.53 5.64
CA ALA A 431 -11.46 -23.57 4.60
C ALA A 431 -11.34 -24.19 3.21
N LEU A 432 -12.10 -23.66 2.26
CA LEU A 432 -11.99 -23.99 0.85
C LEU A 432 -11.69 -22.71 0.09
N VAL A 433 -10.51 -22.61 -0.51
CA VAL A 433 -10.18 -21.53 -1.44
C VAL A 433 -10.41 -22.04 -2.85
N VAL A 434 -11.24 -21.35 -3.64
CA VAL A 434 -11.67 -21.83 -4.95
C VAL A 434 -11.42 -20.83 -6.08
N HIS A 435 -11.10 -21.36 -7.26
CA HIS A 435 -11.05 -20.60 -8.51
C HIS A 435 -11.69 -21.44 -9.62
N GLY A 436 -12.88 -21.04 -10.08
CA GLY A 436 -13.71 -21.81 -11.01
C GLY A 436 -13.68 -21.24 -12.42
N ALA A 437 -12.88 -21.81 -13.32
CA ALA A 437 -12.87 -21.47 -14.74
C ALA A 437 -12.97 -19.95 -15.05
N GLY A 438 -12.16 -19.14 -14.33
CA GLY A 438 -12.13 -17.67 -14.43
C GLY A 438 -12.99 -16.91 -13.41
N MET A 439 -13.82 -17.59 -12.63
CA MET A 439 -14.65 -17.02 -11.56
C MET A 439 -14.02 -17.17 -10.19
N ASP A 440 -14.40 -16.27 -9.28
CA ASP A 440 -14.17 -16.40 -7.84
C ASP A 440 -15.33 -17.13 -7.15
N GLU A 441 -15.79 -18.22 -7.76
CA GLU A 441 -16.87 -19.10 -7.28
C GLU A 441 -16.57 -20.53 -7.77
N VAL A 442 -17.28 -21.55 -7.25
CA VAL A 442 -17.28 -22.90 -7.86
C VAL A 442 -18.05 -22.83 -9.18
N ALA A 443 -17.42 -23.25 -10.27
CA ALA A 443 -17.93 -23.10 -11.64
C ALA A 443 -18.81 -24.26 -12.09
N VAL A 444 -19.83 -23.93 -12.90
CA VAL A 444 -20.69 -24.89 -13.61
C VAL A 444 -20.34 -25.03 -15.10
N HIS A 445 -19.46 -24.16 -15.60
CA HIS A 445 -19.03 -24.10 -17.01
C HIS A 445 -17.63 -24.66 -17.26
N GLY A 446 -16.95 -25.13 -16.22
CA GLY A 446 -15.61 -25.70 -16.33
C GLY A 446 -15.05 -26.15 -15.00
N THR A 447 -13.77 -26.49 -15.01
CA THR A 447 -13.03 -26.98 -13.84
C THR A 447 -12.87 -25.91 -12.76
N THR A 448 -13.06 -26.31 -11.51
CA THR A 448 -12.73 -25.52 -10.33
C THR A 448 -11.52 -26.10 -9.63
N TYR A 449 -10.52 -25.25 -9.44
CA TYR A 449 -9.33 -25.57 -8.66
C TYR A 449 -9.59 -25.21 -7.19
N VAL A 450 -9.21 -26.12 -6.28
CA VAL A 450 -9.49 -26.00 -4.85
C VAL A 450 -8.20 -26.14 -4.05
N ALA A 451 -8.02 -25.27 -3.08
CA ALA A 451 -7.08 -25.47 -1.97
C ALA A 451 -7.89 -25.61 -0.68
N GLU A 452 -7.96 -26.83 -0.15
CA GLU A 452 -8.67 -27.17 1.09
C GLU A 452 -7.71 -27.09 2.27
N VAL A 453 -8.00 -26.19 3.20
CA VAL A 453 -7.35 -26.13 4.51
C VAL A 453 -8.16 -26.97 5.47
N ASN A 454 -7.56 -27.96 6.11
CA ASN A 454 -8.18 -28.73 7.18
C ASN A 454 -7.18 -28.92 8.33
N ASN A 455 -7.48 -28.31 9.48
CA ASN A 455 -6.67 -28.35 10.70
C ASN A 455 -5.17 -28.09 10.46
N GLY A 456 -4.86 -27.07 9.66
CA GLY A 456 -3.50 -26.63 9.33
C GLY A 456 -2.83 -27.38 8.17
N SER A 457 -3.41 -28.48 7.68
CA SER A 457 -2.98 -29.14 6.43
C SER A 457 -3.65 -28.49 5.22
N ILE A 458 -2.96 -28.47 4.08
CA ILE A 458 -3.50 -27.95 2.82
C ILE A 458 -3.45 -29.04 1.76
N GLU A 459 -4.61 -29.37 1.20
CA GLU A 459 -4.75 -30.28 0.06
C GLU A 459 -5.18 -29.50 -1.18
N TYR A 460 -4.66 -29.89 -2.34
CA TYR A 460 -4.99 -29.26 -3.62
C TYR A 460 -5.64 -30.30 -4.54
N TYR A 461 -6.80 -29.97 -5.09
CA TYR A 461 -7.52 -30.84 -6.01
C TYR A 461 -8.40 -30.04 -6.97
N GLU A 462 -9.02 -30.74 -7.90
CA GLU A 462 -9.92 -30.17 -8.90
C GLU A 462 -11.29 -30.81 -8.77
N VAL A 463 -12.34 -30.02 -9.02
CA VAL A 463 -13.71 -30.51 -9.14
C VAL A 463 -14.33 -29.99 -10.43
N ASN A 464 -15.18 -30.82 -11.02
CA ASN A 464 -15.91 -30.55 -12.26
C ASN A 464 -17.42 -30.63 -11.99
N PRO A 465 -18.28 -30.02 -12.84
CA PRO A 465 -19.73 -30.07 -12.66
C PRO A 465 -20.30 -31.49 -12.48
N GLN A 466 -19.67 -32.47 -13.13
CA GLN A 466 -20.05 -33.89 -13.06
C GLN A 466 -19.86 -34.50 -11.66
N ASP A 467 -18.90 -34.01 -10.88
CA ASP A 467 -18.64 -34.48 -9.51
C ASP A 467 -19.81 -34.12 -8.56
N PHE A 468 -20.57 -33.08 -8.93
CA PHE A 468 -21.82 -32.67 -8.26
C PHE A 468 -23.06 -33.36 -8.86
N GLY A 469 -22.90 -34.23 -9.86
CA GLY A 469 -23.99 -34.87 -10.59
C GLY A 469 -24.77 -33.93 -11.51
N LEU A 470 -24.16 -32.82 -11.93
CA LEU A 470 -24.76 -31.82 -12.81
C LEU A 470 -24.20 -31.90 -14.24
N GLY A 471 -24.99 -31.41 -15.19
CA GLY A 471 -24.50 -31.12 -16.54
C GLY A 471 -23.63 -29.86 -16.55
N THR A 472 -23.00 -29.59 -17.69
CA THR A 472 -22.24 -28.36 -17.91
C THR A 472 -23.16 -27.27 -18.45
N TYR A 473 -23.08 -26.08 -17.87
CA TYR A 473 -23.75 -24.86 -18.36
C TYR A 473 -22.72 -23.91 -18.97
N THR A 474 -23.15 -22.84 -19.62
CA THR A 474 -22.25 -21.80 -20.13
C THR A 474 -22.19 -20.61 -19.16
N LEU A 475 -21.14 -19.81 -19.25
CA LEU A 475 -21.02 -18.57 -18.47
C LEU A 475 -22.19 -17.61 -18.73
N LYS A 476 -22.72 -17.61 -19.96
CA LYS A 476 -23.87 -16.78 -20.36
C LYS A 476 -25.16 -17.20 -19.65
N ASP A 477 -25.30 -18.48 -19.32
CA ASP A 477 -26.49 -19.00 -18.64
C ASP A 477 -26.58 -18.58 -17.16
N ILE A 478 -25.50 -18.00 -16.61
CA ILE A 478 -25.41 -17.49 -15.24
C ILE A 478 -25.08 -16.00 -15.18
N GLU A 479 -25.19 -15.31 -16.33
CA GLU A 479 -24.96 -13.87 -16.44
C GLU A 479 -26.03 -13.10 -15.66
N GLY A 480 -25.59 -12.12 -14.86
CA GLY A 480 -26.43 -11.19 -14.14
C GLY A 480 -26.75 -9.92 -14.93
N GLY A 481 -27.51 -9.03 -14.31
CA GLY A 481 -28.00 -7.78 -14.88
C GLY A 481 -27.77 -6.55 -13.99
N THR A 482 -28.69 -5.61 -14.06
CA THR A 482 -28.78 -4.47 -13.12
C THR A 482 -29.10 -4.96 -11.70
N PRO A 483 -28.93 -4.12 -10.66
CA PRO A 483 -29.34 -4.48 -9.31
C PRO A 483 -30.78 -4.97 -9.17
N GLU A 484 -31.72 -4.40 -9.92
CA GLU A 484 -33.13 -4.80 -9.93
C GLU A 484 -33.33 -6.15 -10.62
N GLN A 485 -32.61 -6.39 -11.72
CA GLN A 485 -32.65 -7.68 -12.41
C GLN A 485 -32.05 -8.79 -11.55
N ASN A 486 -30.90 -8.54 -10.91
CA ASN A 486 -30.28 -9.51 -10.01
C ASN A 486 -31.12 -9.75 -8.76
N ARG A 487 -31.83 -8.73 -8.26
CA ARG A 487 -32.83 -8.88 -7.21
C ARG A 487 -33.91 -9.87 -7.63
N ASP A 488 -34.53 -9.65 -8.79
CA ASP A 488 -35.64 -10.49 -9.26
C ASP A 488 -35.15 -11.93 -9.50
N MET A 489 -33.97 -12.10 -10.11
CA MET A 489 -33.33 -13.41 -10.26
C MET A 489 -33.04 -14.09 -8.92
N LEU A 490 -32.57 -13.34 -7.92
CA LEU A 490 -32.31 -13.87 -6.58
C LEU A 490 -33.61 -14.33 -5.90
N ILE A 491 -34.70 -13.57 -6.03
CA ILE A 491 -36.03 -13.96 -5.55
C ILE A 491 -36.46 -15.26 -6.21
N ASP A 492 -36.40 -15.34 -7.54
CA ASP A 492 -36.78 -16.53 -8.31
C ASP A 492 -36.00 -17.76 -7.84
N ILE A 493 -34.68 -17.63 -7.69
CA ILE A 493 -33.80 -18.72 -7.21
C ILE A 493 -34.23 -19.20 -5.82
N LEU A 494 -34.41 -18.28 -4.87
CA LEU A 494 -34.72 -18.61 -3.48
C LEU A 494 -36.16 -19.12 -3.27
N GLN A 495 -37.05 -18.86 -4.24
CA GLN A 495 -38.41 -19.43 -4.33
C GLN A 495 -38.46 -20.74 -5.13
N GLY A 496 -37.33 -21.20 -5.67
CA GLY A 496 -37.25 -22.42 -6.48
C GLY A 496 -37.74 -22.28 -7.93
N GLN A 497 -37.95 -21.04 -8.40
CA GLN A 497 -38.40 -20.68 -9.76
C GLN A 497 -37.26 -20.18 -10.67
N GLY A 498 -36.04 -20.07 -10.15
CA GLY A 498 -34.88 -19.61 -10.92
C GLY A 498 -34.52 -20.56 -12.07
N GLN A 499 -33.78 -20.05 -13.06
CA GLN A 499 -33.32 -20.87 -14.19
C GLN A 499 -32.47 -22.05 -13.73
N ALA A 500 -32.47 -23.15 -14.50
CA ALA A 500 -31.73 -24.37 -14.14
C ALA A 500 -30.23 -24.11 -13.95
N ALA A 501 -29.61 -23.27 -14.77
CA ALA A 501 -28.20 -22.88 -14.65
C ALA A 501 -27.93 -22.08 -13.36
N HIS A 502 -28.83 -21.17 -12.99
CA HIS A 502 -28.73 -20.41 -11.74
C HIS A 502 -28.81 -21.34 -10.53
N GLN A 503 -29.80 -22.24 -10.50
CA GLN A 503 -29.94 -23.22 -9.43
C GLN A 503 -28.71 -24.13 -9.35
N ALA A 504 -28.18 -24.59 -10.48
CA ALA A 504 -26.95 -25.38 -10.53
C ALA A 504 -25.75 -24.62 -9.93
N ALA A 505 -25.57 -23.34 -10.29
CA ALA A 505 -24.49 -22.51 -9.78
C ALA A 505 -24.56 -22.31 -8.26
N ILE A 506 -25.77 -22.13 -7.71
CA ILE A 506 -25.97 -22.07 -6.26
C ILE A 506 -25.67 -23.42 -5.61
N ALA A 507 -26.17 -24.51 -6.21
CA ALA A 507 -26.07 -25.85 -5.67
C ALA A 507 -24.62 -26.33 -5.51
N VAL A 508 -23.75 -26.08 -6.50
CA VAL A 508 -22.32 -26.48 -6.40
C VAL A 508 -21.58 -25.72 -5.32
N ASN A 509 -21.88 -24.43 -5.12
CA ASN A 509 -21.25 -23.61 -4.08
C ASN A 509 -21.77 -24.00 -2.68
N VAL A 510 -23.07 -24.27 -2.53
CA VAL A 510 -23.63 -24.82 -1.28
C VAL A 510 -23.07 -26.21 -0.99
N ALA A 511 -22.89 -27.05 -2.01
CA ALA A 511 -22.33 -28.39 -1.84
C ALA A 511 -20.89 -28.38 -1.30
N MET A 512 -20.06 -27.44 -1.77
CA MET A 512 -18.73 -27.21 -1.23
C MET A 512 -18.78 -26.58 0.17
N LEU A 513 -19.72 -25.67 0.44
CA LEU A 513 -19.93 -25.14 1.79
C LEU A 513 -20.27 -26.25 2.79
N MET A 514 -21.13 -27.21 2.42
CA MET A 514 -21.47 -28.35 3.26
C MET A 514 -20.25 -29.24 3.56
N LYS A 515 -19.28 -29.34 2.65
CA LYS A 515 -18.03 -30.07 2.89
C LYS A 515 -17.18 -29.46 4.02
N LEU A 516 -17.31 -28.16 4.30
CA LEU A 516 -16.73 -27.53 5.49
C LEU A 516 -17.28 -28.09 6.81
N PHE A 517 -18.36 -28.87 6.74
CA PHE A 517 -19.03 -29.53 7.86
C PHE A 517 -19.05 -31.05 7.67
N ASP A 518 -18.00 -31.60 7.07
CA ASP A 518 -17.75 -33.04 6.90
C ASP A 518 -18.74 -33.81 6.00
N HIS A 519 -19.58 -33.09 5.25
CA HIS A 519 -20.42 -33.69 4.22
C HIS A 519 -19.63 -33.84 2.92
N ASN A 520 -18.97 -34.98 2.73
CA ASN A 520 -18.04 -35.19 1.60
C ASN A 520 -18.69 -35.66 0.28
N ASP A 521 -19.95 -36.08 0.28
CA ASP A 521 -20.66 -36.50 -0.95
C ASP A 521 -21.21 -35.28 -1.70
N LEU A 522 -20.39 -34.73 -2.60
CA LEU A 522 -20.72 -33.52 -3.36
C LEU A 522 -22.00 -33.65 -4.20
N LYS A 523 -22.28 -34.85 -4.71
CA LYS A 523 -23.48 -35.12 -5.51
C LYS A 523 -24.74 -35.12 -4.65
N ALA A 524 -24.69 -35.77 -3.49
CA ALA A 524 -25.78 -35.72 -2.53
C ALA A 524 -26.01 -34.30 -2.02
N ASN A 525 -24.94 -33.57 -1.71
CA ASN A 525 -25.00 -32.20 -1.22
C ASN A 525 -25.64 -31.25 -2.24
N ALA A 526 -25.20 -31.29 -3.51
CA ALA A 526 -25.77 -30.45 -4.56
C ALA A 526 -27.25 -30.74 -4.80
N LYS A 527 -27.65 -32.02 -4.73
CA LYS A 527 -29.06 -32.41 -4.80
C LYS A 527 -29.86 -31.82 -3.63
N GLN A 528 -29.36 -31.92 -2.39
CA GLN A 528 -30.03 -31.36 -1.22
C GLN A 528 -30.18 -29.84 -1.31
N ALA A 529 -29.18 -29.13 -1.82
CA ALA A 529 -29.25 -27.69 -2.04
C ALA A 529 -30.35 -27.31 -3.06
N MET A 530 -30.45 -28.05 -4.18
CA MET A 530 -31.52 -27.87 -5.16
C MET A 530 -32.90 -28.16 -4.57
N ASP A 531 -33.03 -29.25 -3.81
CA ASP A 531 -34.29 -29.61 -3.15
C ASP A 531 -34.68 -28.54 -2.12
N MET A 532 -33.72 -27.94 -1.40
CA MET A 532 -33.98 -26.85 -0.45
C MET A 532 -34.49 -25.59 -1.15
N MET A 533 -33.89 -25.18 -2.27
CA MET A 533 -34.38 -24.02 -3.04
C MET A 533 -35.85 -24.18 -3.46
N ARG A 534 -36.26 -25.39 -3.88
CA ARG A 534 -37.64 -25.70 -4.26
C ARG A 534 -38.65 -25.56 -3.13
N THR A 535 -38.22 -25.57 -1.87
CA THR A 535 -39.13 -25.39 -0.73
C THR A 535 -39.57 -23.94 -0.52
N GLY A 536 -38.87 -22.97 -1.12
CA GLY A 536 -39.09 -21.55 -0.88
C GLY A 536 -38.68 -21.05 0.52
N LYS A 537 -38.19 -21.93 1.41
CA LYS A 537 -37.67 -21.55 2.74
C LYS A 537 -36.50 -20.56 2.68
N PRO A 538 -35.55 -20.66 1.73
CA PRO A 538 -34.48 -19.66 1.62
C PRO A 538 -35.04 -18.24 1.39
N TYR A 539 -36.11 -18.10 0.60
CA TYR A 539 -36.77 -16.81 0.40
C TYR A 539 -37.48 -16.32 1.68
N GLN A 540 -38.12 -17.22 2.45
CA GLN A 540 -38.72 -16.86 3.73
C GLN A 540 -37.68 -16.31 4.72
N LEU A 541 -36.48 -16.89 4.78
CA LEU A 541 -35.38 -16.37 5.59
C LEU A 541 -34.91 -14.99 5.12
N LEU A 542 -34.80 -14.79 3.80
CA LEU A 542 -34.46 -13.50 3.23
C LEU A 542 -35.48 -12.42 3.64
N SER A 543 -36.78 -12.71 3.51
CA SER A 543 -37.85 -11.81 3.94
C SER A 543 -37.79 -11.54 5.44
N ALA A 544 -37.62 -12.57 6.27
CA ALA A 544 -37.52 -12.43 7.71
C ALA A 544 -36.30 -11.58 8.13
N LEU A 545 -35.18 -11.67 7.41
CA LEU A 545 -34.02 -10.81 7.64
C LEU A 545 -34.31 -9.34 7.26
N ALA A 546 -34.99 -9.10 6.13
CA ALA A 546 -35.39 -7.77 5.71
C ALA A 546 -36.35 -7.08 6.70
N GLU A 547 -37.18 -7.84 7.40
CA GLU A 547 -38.10 -7.33 8.42
C GLU A 547 -37.40 -6.88 9.71
N ARG A 548 -36.15 -7.31 9.97
CA ARG A 548 -35.41 -6.96 11.21
C ARG A 548 -34.84 -5.54 11.24
N GLY A 549 -35.00 -4.80 10.15
CA GLY A 549 -34.44 -3.47 10.00
C GLY A 549 -33.55 -3.48 8.80
#